data_AF-A0A1W9U770-F1
#
_entry.id   AF-A0A1W9U770-F1
#
_cell.length_a   1.000
_cell.length_b   1.000
_cell.length_c   1.000
_cell.angle_alpha   90.00
_cell.angle_beta   90.00
_cell.angle_gamma   90.00
#
_symmetry.space_group_name_H-M   'P 1'
#
loop_
_entity.id
_entity.type
_entity.pdbx_description
1 polymer ?
#
loop_
_entity_poly.entity_id
_entity_poly.type
_entity_poly.pdbx_seq_one_letter_code
_entity_poly.pdbx_strand_id
1 'polypeptide(L)'
;MVIDLDKCTGCGLCTVACASENNISVLYDESDKTRNIAWLQIYTITNGKDFPDTEVVYIPRPCMQCDNPPCVSVCPPTATRKDPNTGIISQIYSRCVGCRYCMAACPYHARSFNWFDPSFPEGMDRYLSPEVSPRMRGVVEKCTFCHHRLMRARSKAYAEGRRELKEDEYIPACAEACPTQAISFGDLNNPEHQVSQLIKSPHAFRLLERLGTEPKVYYLSAKNWVRRMADNYLAGELS
;
A
#
# COMPACT_ATOMS: atom_id res chain seq x y z
N MET A 1 -4.02 7.46 3.86
CA MET A 1 -3.13 6.63 4.71
C MET A 1 -1.90 7.45 5.01
N VAL A 2 -1.45 7.49 6.26
CA VAL A 2 -0.23 8.18 6.70
C VAL A 2 0.67 7.16 7.40
N ILE A 3 1.96 7.16 7.08
CA ILE A 3 2.95 6.24 7.65
C ILE A 3 4.02 7.06 8.36
N ASP A 4 4.05 6.97 9.68
CA ASP A 4 5.06 7.59 10.54
C ASP A 4 6.34 6.73 10.58
N LEU A 5 7.37 7.20 9.88
CA LEU A 5 8.64 6.50 9.75
C LEU A 5 9.47 6.56 11.03
N ASP A 6 9.26 7.57 11.89
CA ASP A 6 9.99 7.68 13.16
C ASP A 6 9.49 6.66 14.18
N LYS A 7 8.24 6.21 14.05
CA LYS A 7 7.66 5.10 14.84
C LYS A 7 7.89 3.72 14.22
N CYS A 8 8.37 3.64 12.98
CA CYS A 8 8.50 2.37 12.28
C CYS A 8 9.79 1.65 12.69
N THR A 9 9.66 0.49 13.33
CA THR A 9 10.80 -0.36 13.74
C THR A 9 11.21 -1.39 12.69
N GLY A 10 10.49 -1.49 11.57
CA GLY A 10 10.77 -2.49 10.54
C GLY A 10 10.37 -3.93 10.89
N CYS A 11 9.50 -4.14 11.91
CA CYS A 11 9.14 -5.45 12.43
C CYS A 11 8.45 -6.44 11.44
N GLY A 12 8.01 -6.00 10.25
CA GLY A 12 7.44 -6.90 9.23
C GLY A 12 5.99 -7.34 9.44
N LEU A 13 5.37 -7.06 10.59
CA LEU A 13 4.01 -7.51 10.90
C LEU A 13 2.96 -6.99 9.91
N CYS A 14 3.11 -5.75 9.42
CA CYS A 14 2.20 -5.18 8.43
C CYS A 14 2.26 -5.89 7.06
N THR A 15 3.41 -6.47 6.69
CA THR A 15 3.56 -7.29 5.47
C THR A 15 2.85 -8.63 5.63
N VAL A 16 3.08 -9.32 6.75
CA VAL A 16 2.44 -10.62 7.05
C VAL A 16 0.93 -10.48 7.19
N ALA A 17 0.46 -9.45 7.90
CA ALA A 17 -0.98 -9.17 8.04
C ALA A 17 -1.63 -8.89 6.69
N CYS A 18 -0.95 -8.15 5.80
CA CYS A 18 -1.45 -7.92 4.45
C CYS A 18 -1.54 -9.21 3.63
N ALA A 19 -0.53 -10.08 3.75
CA ALA A 19 -0.50 -11.38 3.06
C ALA A 19 -1.61 -12.31 3.52
N SER A 20 -1.79 -12.45 4.84
CA SER A 20 -2.84 -13.28 5.44
C SER A 20 -4.23 -12.74 5.10
N GLU A 21 -4.48 -11.45 5.28
CA GLU A 21 -5.80 -10.86 5.06
C GLU A 21 -6.24 -10.93 3.60
N ASN A 22 -5.30 -10.71 2.69
CA ASN A 22 -5.58 -10.61 1.27
C ASN A 22 -5.16 -11.87 0.52
N ASN A 23 -5.12 -13.05 1.16
CA ASN A 23 -4.86 -14.34 0.50
C ASN A 23 -3.66 -14.33 -0.47
N ILE A 24 -2.58 -13.63 -0.12
CA ILE A 24 -1.37 -13.64 -0.95
C ILE A 24 -0.77 -15.03 -0.87
N SER A 25 -0.62 -15.67 -2.02
CA SER A 25 -0.06 -17.02 -2.12
C SER A 25 1.42 -17.01 -1.76
N VAL A 26 1.86 -18.15 -1.22
CA VAL A 26 3.30 -18.44 -1.15
C VAL A 26 3.78 -18.93 -2.51
N LEU A 27 5.03 -18.66 -2.83
CA LEU A 27 5.65 -19.16 -4.05
C LEU A 27 6.17 -20.58 -3.79
N TYR A 28 5.94 -21.48 -4.74
CA TYR A 28 6.55 -22.82 -4.72
C TYR A 28 8.08 -22.74 -4.84
N ASP A 29 8.58 -21.77 -5.59
CA ASP A 29 10.00 -21.49 -5.79
C ASP A 29 10.29 -20.01 -5.54
N GLU A 30 11.02 -19.73 -4.46
CA GLU A 30 11.48 -18.38 -4.07
C GLU A 30 12.93 -18.09 -4.47
N SER A 31 13.55 -18.94 -5.31
CA SER A 31 14.94 -18.74 -5.76
C SER A 31 15.12 -17.41 -6.49
N ASP A 32 14.12 -16.99 -7.26
CA ASP A 32 14.09 -15.67 -7.90
C ASP A 32 13.36 -14.65 -7.02
N LYS A 33 14.14 -13.93 -6.20
CA LYS A 33 13.63 -12.87 -5.31
C LYS A 33 12.92 -11.73 -6.04
N THR A 34 13.11 -11.57 -7.35
CA THR A 34 12.43 -10.54 -8.14
C THR A 34 10.95 -10.87 -8.40
N ARG A 35 10.55 -12.13 -8.20
CA ARG A 35 9.16 -12.61 -8.41
C ARG A 35 8.32 -12.64 -7.15
N ASN A 36 8.87 -12.19 -6.01
CA ASN A 36 8.16 -12.16 -4.75
C ASN A 36 6.84 -11.37 -4.85
N ILE A 37 5.77 -11.94 -4.30
CA ILE A 37 4.44 -11.33 -4.26
C ILE A 37 4.26 -10.72 -2.87
N ALA A 38 4.44 -9.41 -2.78
CA ALA A 38 4.22 -8.66 -1.55
C ALA A 38 3.56 -7.31 -1.87
N TRP A 39 2.36 -7.10 -1.33
CA TRP A 39 1.59 -5.87 -1.58
C TRP A 39 2.06 -4.68 -0.74
N LEU A 40 2.79 -4.97 0.33
CA LEU A 40 3.45 -4.02 1.23
C LEU A 40 4.83 -4.59 1.54
N GLN A 41 5.87 -3.88 1.09
CA GLN A 41 7.27 -4.26 1.33
C GLN A 41 7.93 -3.21 2.23
N ILE A 42 8.78 -3.65 3.15
CA ILE A 42 9.56 -2.75 4.01
C ILE A 42 10.93 -2.56 3.38
N TYR A 43 11.25 -1.33 3.03
CA TYR A 43 12.57 -0.93 2.53
C TYR A 43 13.42 -0.42 3.67
N THR A 44 14.70 -0.76 3.67
CA THR A 44 15.67 -0.19 4.60
C THR A 44 16.47 0.87 3.86
N ILE A 45 16.48 2.08 4.39
CA ILE A 45 17.28 3.20 3.87
C ILE A 45 18.28 3.65 4.92
N THR A 46 19.44 4.11 4.48
CA THR A 46 20.50 4.62 5.35
C THR A 46 20.89 6.03 4.92
N ASN A 47 21.44 6.80 5.85
CA ASN A 47 21.98 8.13 5.54
C ASN A 47 23.35 8.06 4.82
N GLY A 48 23.85 6.87 4.52
CA GLY A 48 25.13 6.64 3.83
C GLY A 48 26.38 7.04 4.63
N LYS A 49 26.25 7.35 5.91
CA LYS A 49 27.39 7.70 6.79
C LYS A 49 27.97 6.46 7.46
N ASP A 50 29.26 6.52 7.79
CA ASP A 50 29.96 5.49 8.57
C ASP A 50 29.59 5.54 10.05
N PHE A 51 29.85 4.43 10.75
CA PHE A 51 29.67 4.35 12.21
C PHE A 51 30.59 5.34 12.92
N PRO A 52 30.12 6.12 13.93
CA PRO A 52 28.85 5.99 14.66
C PRO A 52 27.68 6.84 14.13
N ASP A 53 27.87 7.62 13.06
CA ASP A 53 26.86 8.55 12.53
C ASP A 53 25.84 7.90 11.60
N THR A 54 25.94 6.59 11.37
CA THR A 54 25.00 5.83 10.54
C THR A 54 23.59 5.85 11.14
N GLU A 55 22.62 6.31 10.37
CA GLU A 55 21.21 6.22 10.70
C GLU A 55 20.49 5.28 9.72
N VAL A 56 19.59 4.47 10.26
CA VAL A 56 18.74 3.56 9.50
C VAL A 56 17.28 3.95 9.69
N VAL A 57 16.50 3.92 8.61
CA VAL A 57 15.05 4.13 8.62
C VAL A 57 14.38 3.05 7.79
N TYR A 58 13.22 2.59 8.25
CA TYR A 58 12.41 1.59 7.57
C TYR A 58 11.21 2.26 6.90
N ILE A 59 11.03 2.01 5.60
CA ILE A 59 9.93 2.56 4.80
C ILE A 59 9.01 1.43 4.34
N PRO A 60 7.87 1.23 5.02
CA PRO A 60 6.79 0.38 4.51
C PRO A 60 6.18 1.02 3.26
N ARG A 61 6.27 0.34 2.11
CA ARG A 61 5.82 0.84 0.82
C ARG A 61 4.69 -0.02 0.24
N PRO A 62 3.42 0.34 0.48
CA PRO A 62 2.28 -0.26 -0.22
C PRO A 62 2.05 0.41 -1.59
N CYS A 63 0.97 0.01 -2.28
CA CYS A 63 0.44 0.80 -3.39
C CYS A 63 -0.04 2.18 -2.90
N MET A 64 0.42 3.24 -3.56
CA MET A 64 0.15 4.63 -3.18
C MET A 64 -1.28 5.12 -3.42
N GLN A 65 -2.10 4.33 -4.12
CA GLN A 65 -3.45 4.69 -4.58
C GLN A 65 -3.53 6.11 -5.18
N CYS A 66 -2.63 6.42 -6.11
CA CYS A 66 -2.50 7.69 -6.81
C CYS A 66 -3.84 8.27 -7.30
N ASP A 67 -4.03 9.59 -7.20
CA ASP A 67 -5.21 10.26 -7.76
C ASP A 67 -5.12 10.44 -9.29
N ASN A 68 -3.89 10.60 -9.79
CA ASN A 68 -3.52 10.53 -11.21
C ASN A 68 -2.71 9.24 -11.48
N PRO A 69 -3.36 8.06 -11.53
CA PRO A 69 -2.68 6.77 -11.62
C PRO A 69 -2.22 6.43 -13.05
N PRO A 70 -0.90 6.43 -13.35
CA PRO A 70 -0.41 6.02 -14.68
C PRO A 70 -0.73 4.55 -14.97
N CYS A 71 -0.85 3.72 -13.93
CA CYS A 71 -1.17 2.31 -14.06
C CYS A 71 -2.62 2.01 -14.52
N VAL A 72 -3.54 2.97 -14.42
CA VAL A 72 -4.93 2.82 -14.90
C VAL A 72 -5.01 3.12 -16.39
N SER A 73 -4.39 4.21 -16.85
CA SER A 73 -4.47 4.64 -18.26
C SER A 73 -3.86 3.63 -19.22
N VAL A 74 -2.86 2.86 -18.78
CA VAL A 74 -2.16 1.88 -19.62
C VAL A 74 -2.81 0.50 -19.65
N CYS A 75 -3.93 0.26 -18.95
CA CYS A 75 -4.54 -1.08 -18.85
C CYS A 75 -5.57 -1.33 -19.96
N PRO A 76 -5.27 -2.13 -21.00
CA PRO A 76 -6.19 -2.30 -22.14
C PRO A 76 -7.55 -2.92 -21.78
N PRO A 77 -7.64 -4.01 -20.97
CA PRO A 77 -8.93 -4.60 -20.61
C PRO A 77 -9.62 -3.86 -19.44
N THR A 78 -9.08 -2.73 -19.01
CA THR A 78 -9.62 -1.95 -17.88
C THR A 78 -9.73 -2.77 -16.58
N ALA A 79 -8.75 -3.66 -16.35
CA ALA A 79 -8.66 -4.47 -15.13
C ALA A 79 -8.28 -3.64 -13.90
N THR A 80 -7.59 -2.51 -14.09
CA THR A 80 -7.41 -1.50 -13.04
C THR A 80 -8.34 -0.32 -13.31
N ARG A 81 -9.07 0.15 -12.29
CA ARG A 81 -9.92 1.37 -12.39
C ARG A 81 -9.84 2.19 -11.10
N LYS A 82 -10.00 3.51 -11.20
CA LYS A 82 -10.24 4.38 -10.03
C LYS A 82 -11.73 4.34 -9.67
N ASP A 83 -12.05 3.95 -8.43
CA ASP A 83 -13.41 4.09 -7.91
C ASP A 83 -13.70 5.58 -7.65
N PRO A 84 -14.71 6.20 -8.31
CA PRO A 84 -15.00 7.61 -8.16
C PRO A 84 -15.48 7.98 -6.75
N ASN A 85 -16.09 7.04 -6.01
CA ASN A 85 -16.67 7.33 -4.71
C ASN A 85 -15.63 7.25 -3.57
N THR A 86 -14.67 6.34 -3.69
CA THR A 86 -13.66 6.10 -2.64
C THR A 86 -12.28 6.61 -3.01
N GLY A 87 -12.04 6.85 -4.30
CA GLY A 87 -10.72 7.14 -4.82
C GLY A 87 -9.75 5.94 -4.77
N ILE A 88 -10.18 4.76 -4.35
CA ILE A 88 -9.34 3.56 -4.33
C ILE A 88 -9.09 3.10 -5.78
N ILE A 89 -7.84 2.76 -6.09
CA ILE A 89 -7.53 2.12 -7.35
C ILE A 89 -7.87 0.64 -7.19
N SER A 90 -8.90 0.15 -7.86
CA SER A 90 -9.29 -1.26 -7.82
C SER A 90 -8.43 -2.08 -8.78
N GLN A 91 -8.29 -3.37 -8.47
CA GLN A 91 -7.68 -4.36 -9.34
C GLN A 91 -8.66 -5.53 -9.47
N ILE A 92 -9.25 -5.68 -10.65
CA ILE A 92 -10.20 -6.74 -10.97
C ILE A 92 -9.42 -7.91 -11.56
N TYR A 93 -9.16 -8.90 -10.72
CA TYR A 93 -8.28 -10.02 -11.05
C TYR A 93 -8.75 -10.79 -12.29
N SER A 94 -10.05 -11.07 -12.40
CA SER A 94 -10.65 -11.81 -13.52
C SER A 94 -10.60 -11.10 -14.88
N ARG A 95 -10.41 -9.77 -14.90
CA ARG A 95 -10.25 -9.00 -16.14
C ARG A 95 -8.80 -8.88 -16.59
N CYS A 96 -7.84 -9.24 -15.74
CA CYS A 96 -6.44 -9.05 -16.02
C CYS A 96 -5.94 -10.09 -17.03
N VAL A 97 -5.52 -9.63 -18.21
CA VAL A 97 -4.92 -10.49 -19.26
C VAL A 97 -3.40 -10.69 -19.09
N GLY A 98 -2.81 -10.16 -18.02
CA GLY A 98 -1.40 -10.40 -17.70
C GLY A 98 -0.37 -9.69 -18.58
N CYS A 99 -0.73 -8.61 -19.28
CA CYS A 99 0.22 -7.85 -20.12
C CYS A 99 1.32 -7.09 -19.34
N ARG A 100 1.19 -6.98 -18.01
CA ARG A 100 2.15 -6.35 -17.08
C ARG A 100 2.48 -4.86 -17.33
N TYR A 101 1.86 -4.21 -18.30
CA TYR A 101 2.18 -2.81 -18.61
C TYR A 101 1.92 -1.87 -17.41
N CYS A 102 0.88 -2.16 -16.62
CA CYS A 102 0.59 -1.44 -15.39
C CYS A 102 1.71 -1.53 -14.32
N MET A 103 2.56 -2.56 -14.35
CA MET A 103 3.73 -2.69 -13.48
C MET A 103 4.85 -1.77 -13.93
N ALA A 104 5.12 -1.72 -15.24
CA ALA A 104 6.14 -0.84 -15.82
C ALA A 104 5.76 0.65 -15.67
N ALA A 105 4.47 0.97 -15.80
CA ALA A 105 3.98 2.34 -15.65
C ALA A 105 3.91 2.82 -14.20
N CYS A 106 4.01 1.93 -13.20
CA CYS A 106 3.93 2.32 -11.79
C CYS A 106 5.30 2.80 -11.31
N PRO A 107 5.48 4.09 -10.96
CA PRO A 107 6.79 4.61 -10.54
C PRO A 107 7.26 4.03 -9.20
N TYR A 108 6.34 3.42 -8.45
CA TYR A 108 6.62 2.82 -7.14
C TYR A 108 6.87 1.31 -7.21
N HIS A 109 6.76 0.69 -8.39
CA HIS A 109 6.81 -0.78 -8.55
C HIS A 109 5.96 -1.54 -7.51
N ALA A 110 4.79 -0.98 -7.16
CA ALA A 110 3.93 -1.50 -6.09
C ALA A 110 2.89 -2.53 -6.57
N ARG A 111 3.23 -3.25 -7.65
CA ARG A 111 2.39 -4.26 -8.29
C ARG A 111 3.21 -5.53 -8.45
N SER A 112 2.62 -6.67 -8.08
CA SER A 112 3.23 -8.00 -8.19
C SER A 112 2.50 -8.81 -9.25
N PHE A 113 3.19 -9.73 -9.90
CA PHE A 113 2.62 -10.59 -10.94
C PHE A 113 2.64 -12.05 -10.50
N ASN A 114 1.51 -12.75 -10.69
CA ASN A 114 1.44 -14.19 -10.47
C ASN A 114 2.06 -14.93 -11.65
N TRP A 115 3.32 -15.34 -11.50
CA TRP A 115 4.03 -16.14 -12.50
C TRP A 115 3.56 -17.58 -12.56
N PHE A 116 3.16 -18.12 -11.41
CA PHE A 116 2.74 -19.50 -11.24
C PHE A 116 1.32 -19.54 -10.66
N ASP A 117 0.74 -20.74 -10.64
CA ASP A 117 -0.51 -20.96 -9.92
C ASP A 117 -0.29 -20.77 -8.42
N PRO A 118 -1.28 -20.22 -7.70
CA PRO A 118 -1.13 -19.97 -6.28
C PRO A 118 -0.90 -21.29 -5.54
N SER A 119 0.12 -21.33 -4.70
CA SER A 119 0.35 -22.46 -3.81
C SER A 119 0.00 -22.06 -2.39
N PHE A 120 -0.73 -22.94 -1.70
CA PHE A 120 -1.04 -22.84 -0.28
C PHE A 120 -0.64 -24.17 0.35
N PRO A 121 0.18 -24.19 1.41
CA PRO A 121 0.52 -25.39 2.14
C PRO A 121 -0.74 -26.11 2.64
N GLU A 122 -0.64 -27.42 2.84
CA GLU A 122 -1.76 -28.23 3.32
C GLU A 122 -2.34 -27.66 4.62
N GLY A 123 -3.67 -27.47 4.66
CA GLY A 123 -4.38 -26.88 5.79
C GLY A 123 -4.45 -25.34 5.78
N MET A 124 -3.63 -24.65 4.99
CA MET A 124 -3.68 -23.18 4.86
C MET A 124 -4.92 -22.71 4.07
N ASP A 125 -5.49 -23.58 3.23
CA ASP A 125 -6.74 -23.34 2.51
C ASP A 125 -7.90 -22.92 3.44
N ARG A 126 -7.91 -23.42 4.68
CA ARG A 126 -8.91 -23.10 5.70
C ARG A 126 -8.77 -21.69 6.30
N TYR A 127 -7.60 -21.08 6.16
CA TYR A 127 -7.30 -19.75 6.70
C TYR A 127 -7.48 -18.63 5.66
N LEU A 128 -7.85 -18.98 4.42
CA LEU A 128 -8.10 -17.99 3.39
C LEU A 128 -9.35 -17.17 3.74
N SER A 129 -9.21 -15.85 3.63
CA SER A 129 -10.32 -14.92 3.78
C SER A 129 -11.39 -15.22 2.71
N PRO A 130 -12.65 -15.48 3.08
CA PRO A 130 -13.71 -15.75 2.11
C PRO A 130 -14.10 -14.49 1.31
N GLU A 131 -13.74 -13.30 1.80
CA GLU A 131 -14.08 -12.02 1.17
C GLU A 131 -13.10 -11.61 0.06
N VAL A 132 -11.96 -12.31 -0.07
CA VAL A 132 -10.92 -12.01 -1.06
C VAL A 132 -10.66 -13.24 -1.91
N SER A 133 -10.75 -13.10 -3.23
CA SER A 133 -10.45 -14.23 -4.11
C SER A 133 -8.96 -14.60 -4.07
N PRO A 134 -8.62 -15.90 -3.98
CA PRO A 134 -7.31 -16.40 -4.39
C PRO A 134 -7.10 -16.11 -5.88
N ARG A 135 -5.87 -15.76 -6.28
CA ARG A 135 -5.61 -15.29 -7.64
C ARG A 135 -5.03 -16.41 -8.48
N MET A 136 -5.46 -16.46 -9.73
CA MET A 136 -4.91 -17.37 -10.73
C MET A 136 -3.57 -16.86 -11.27
N ARG A 137 -2.81 -17.79 -11.87
CA ARG A 137 -1.63 -17.46 -12.66
C ARG A 137 -1.97 -16.43 -13.75
N GLY A 138 -1.01 -15.56 -14.05
CA GLY A 138 -1.12 -14.60 -15.14
C GLY A 138 -1.74 -13.26 -14.74
N VAL A 139 -2.09 -13.07 -13.47
CA VAL A 139 -2.78 -11.87 -12.98
C VAL A 139 -1.82 -10.96 -12.21
N VAL A 140 -1.97 -9.65 -12.40
CA VAL A 140 -1.31 -8.62 -11.58
C VAL A 140 -2.12 -8.35 -10.33
N GLU A 141 -1.43 -8.18 -9.21
CA GLU A 141 -1.98 -7.81 -7.91
C GLU A 141 -1.33 -6.56 -7.33
N LYS A 142 -1.99 -5.97 -6.34
CA LYS A 142 -1.50 -4.82 -5.59
C LYS A 142 -2.29 -4.66 -4.31
N CYS A 143 -1.77 -3.87 -3.38
CA CYS A 143 -2.56 -3.36 -2.26
C CYS A 143 -3.82 -2.64 -2.77
N THR A 144 -4.98 -2.99 -2.21
CA THR A 144 -6.30 -2.40 -2.50
C THR A 144 -6.85 -1.62 -1.29
N PHE A 145 -5.98 -1.27 -0.33
CA PHE A 145 -6.36 -0.75 0.99
C PHE A 145 -7.30 -1.68 1.78
N CYS A 146 -7.28 -3.00 1.51
CA CYS A 146 -8.22 -3.95 2.11
C CYS A 146 -9.67 -3.58 1.77
N HIS A 147 -9.95 -3.37 0.47
CA HIS A 147 -11.25 -2.97 -0.06
C HIS A 147 -12.43 -3.83 0.44
N HIS A 148 -12.20 -5.12 0.70
CA HIS A 148 -13.22 -6.00 1.27
C HIS A 148 -13.65 -5.55 2.68
N ARG A 149 -12.73 -5.10 3.53
CA ARG A 149 -13.05 -4.53 4.84
C ARG A 149 -13.89 -3.25 4.72
N LEU A 150 -13.64 -2.42 3.70
CA LEU A 150 -14.48 -1.26 3.40
C LEU A 150 -15.91 -1.69 3.04
N MET A 151 -16.07 -2.73 2.21
CA MET A 151 -17.38 -3.24 1.84
C MET A 151 -18.13 -3.86 3.03
N ARG A 152 -17.42 -4.57 3.92
CA ARG A 152 -17.97 -5.07 5.17
C ARG A 152 -18.44 -3.93 6.08
N ALA A 153 -17.62 -2.90 6.28
CA ALA A 153 -17.97 -1.73 7.07
C ALA A 153 -19.19 -0.99 6.51
N ARG A 154 -19.24 -0.78 5.18
CA ARG A 154 -20.39 -0.16 4.49
C ARG A 154 -21.67 -0.97 4.62
N SER A 155 -21.58 -2.29 4.47
CA SER A 155 -22.74 -3.18 4.60
C SER A 155 -23.31 -3.15 6.02
N LYS A 156 -22.43 -3.13 7.04
CA LYS A 156 -22.82 -2.97 8.44
C LYS A 156 -23.48 -1.62 8.70
N ALA A 157 -22.85 -0.52 8.28
CA ALA A 157 -23.42 0.82 8.44
C ALA A 157 -24.79 0.96 7.76
N TYR A 158 -24.93 0.40 6.55
CA TYR A 158 -26.20 0.38 5.82
C TYR A 158 -27.30 -0.40 6.58
N ALA A 159 -26.96 -1.56 7.15
CA ALA A 159 -27.89 -2.34 7.97
C ALA A 159 -28.34 -1.59 9.23
N GLU A 160 -27.50 -0.72 9.78
CA GLU A 160 -27.80 0.18 10.90
C GLU A 160 -28.49 1.49 10.47
N GLY A 161 -28.82 1.65 9.18
CA GLY A 161 -29.49 2.84 8.65
C GLY A 161 -28.57 4.05 8.44
N ARG A 162 -27.25 3.88 8.54
CA ARG A 162 -26.24 4.92 8.32
C ARG A 162 -25.62 4.81 6.93
N ARG A 163 -25.17 5.96 6.40
CA ARG A 163 -24.43 6.02 5.12
C ARG A 163 -22.94 6.34 5.30
N GLU A 164 -22.60 6.98 6.42
CA GLU A 164 -21.26 7.40 6.74
C GLU A 164 -20.60 6.38 7.68
N LEU A 165 -19.30 6.20 7.48
CA LEU A 165 -18.45 5.36 8.30
C LEU A 165 -17.76 6.22 9.36
N LYS A 166 -17.67 5.71 10.58
CA LYS A 166 -16.80 6.27 11.60
C LYS A 166 -15.34 5.92 11.30
N GLU A 167 -14.41 6.65 11.91
CA GLU A 167 -12.97 6.47 11.69
C GLU A 167 -12.48 5.05 12.02
N ASP A 168 -13.02 4.43 13.06
CA ASP A 168 -12.65 3.11 13.57
C ASP A 168 -13.34 1.94 12.87
N GLU A 169 -14.33 2.20 12.00
CA GLU A 169 -15.10 1.14 11.33
C GLU A 169 -14.37 0.50 10.15
N TYR A 170 -13.40 1.18 9.55
CA TYR A 170 -12.62 0.70 8.41
C TYR A 170 -11.12 0.89 8.62
N ILE A 171 -10.51 -0.15 9.20
CA ILE A 171 -9.07 -0.21 9.44
C ILE A 171 -8.47 -1.34 8.58
N PRO A 172 -7.51 -1.04 7.67
CA PRO A 172 -6.79 -2.05 6.91
C PRO A 172 -5.93 -2.94 7.80
N ALA A 173 -5.71 -4.19 7.40
CA ALA A 173 -4.94 -5.16 8.19
C ALA A 173 -3.52 -4.69 8.54
N CYS A 174 -2.86 -3.94 7.64
CA CYS A 174 -1.53 -3.40 7.92
C CYS A 174 -1.51 -2.33 9.01
N ALA A 175 -2.58 -1.54 9.15
CA ALA A 175 -2.71 -0.52 10.19
C ALA A 175 -3.07 -1.17 11.54
N GLU A 176 -4.03 -2.10 11.54
CA GLU A 176 -4.45 -2.84 12.73
C GLU A 176 -3.30 -3.66 13.34
N ALA A 177 -2.49 -4.32 12.51
CA ALA A 177 -1.40 -5.17 12.99
C ALA A 177 -0.14 -4.42 13.45
N CYS A 178 -0.07 -3.10 13.27
CA CYS A 178 1.15 -2.34 13.58
C CYS A 178 1.27 -2.06 15.08
N PRO A 179 2.23 -2.66 15.81
CA PRO A 179 2.32 -2.52 17.27
C PRO A 179 2.69 -1.10 17.71
N THR A 180 3.48 -0.38 16.90
CA THR A 180 3.88 1.00 17.18
C THR A 180 2.88 2.03 16.65
N GLN A 181 1.78 1.59 16.04
CA GLN A 181 0.77 2.45 15.41
C GLN A 181 1.40 3.45 14.43
N ALA A 182 2.41 3.00 13.67
CA ALA A 182 3.08 3.80 12.66
C ALA A 182 2.18 4.06 11.44
N ILE A 183 1.21 3.20 11.15
CA ILE A 183 0.32 3.35 10.00
C ILE A 183 -1.05 3.82 10.48
N SER A 184 -1.41 5.05 10.14
CA SER A 184 -2.75 5.60 10.36
C SER A 184 -3.57 5.56 9.07
N PHE A 185 -4.84 5.17 9.18
CA PHE A 185 -5.76 5.07 8.05
C PHE A 185 -7.07 5.79 8.38
N GLY A 186 -7.69 6.41 7.37
CA GLY A 186 -8.88 7.24 7.54
C GLY A 186 -9.24 7.95 6.23
N ASP A 187 -10.37 8.66 6.25
CA ASP A 187 -10.85 9.46 5.13
C ASP A 187 -10.11 10.80 5.10
N LEU A 188 -9.61 11.17 3.91
CA LEU A 188 -8.93 12.44 3.68
C LEU A 188 -9.90 13.63 3.59
N ASN A 189 -11.17 13.37 3.26
CA ASN A 189 -12.20 14.40 3.13
C ASN A 189 -12.82 14.77 4.48
N ASN A 190 -12.70 13.90 5.50
CA ASN A 190 -13.21 14.19 6.83
C ASN A 190 -12.13 14.92 7.66
N PRO A 191 -12.32 16.20 8.02
CA PRO A 191 -11.33 16.97 8.79
C PRO A 191 -11.17 16.48 10.23
N GLU A 192 -12.13 15.74 10.77
CA GLU A 192 -12.09 15.20 12.13
C GLU A 192 -11.16 14.00 12.25
N HIS A 193 -10.94 13.26 11.16
CA HIS A 193 -10.08 12.07 11.17
C HIS A 193 -8.61 12.43 11.40
N GLN A 194 -7.90 11.56 12.12
CA GLN A 194 -6.48 11.68 12.45
C GLN A 194 -5.63 11.90 11.19
N VAL A 195 -5.93 11.18 10.10
CA VAL A 195 -5.19 11.28 8.84
C VAL A 195 -5.21 12.71 8.28
N SER A 196 -6.35 13.40 8.31
CA SER A 196 -6.52 14.77 7.79
C SER A 196 -5.75 15.81 8.60
N GLN A 197 -5.46 15.52 9.87
CA GLN A 197 -4.62 16.35 10.73
C GLN A 197 -3.13 16.06 10.49
N LEU A 198 -2.75 14.79 10.40
CA LEU A 198 -1.37 14.37 10.19
C LEU A 198 -0.76 14.87 8.87
N ILE A 199 -1.55 14.91 7.79
CA ILE A 199 -1.06 15.40 6.49
C ILE A 199 -0.70 16.89 6.48
N LYS A 200 -1.21 17.68 7.45
CA LYS A 200 -0.91 19.11 7.58
C LYS A 200 0.40 19.37 8.32
N SER A 201 1.03 18.33 8.87
CA SER A 201 2.32 18.44 9.55
C SER A 201 3.41 18.92 8.60
N PRO A 202 4.34 19.80 9.04
CA PRO A 202 5.51 20.19 8.25
C PRO A 202 6.47 19.03 7.97
N HIS A 203 6.27 17.90 8.66
CA HIS A 203 7.05 16.67 8.47
C HIS A 203 6.40 15.69 7.49
N ALA A 204 5.22 16.02 6.97
CA ALA A 204 4.53 15.21 5.98
C ALA A 204 5.10 15.42 4.57
N PHE A 205 5.28 14.33 3.85
CA PHE A 205 5.72 14.35 2.47
C PHE A 205 5.13 13.16 1.69
N ARG A 206 5.15 13.27 0.36
CA ARG A 206 4.79 12.18 -0.56
C ARG A 206 6.04 11.70 -1.30
N LEU A 207 6.03 10.44 -1.71
CA LEU A 207 7.11 9.90 -2.54
C LEU A 207 6.91 10.29 -4.00
N LEU A 208 7.98 10.77 -4.65
CA LEU A 208 8.00 11.14 -6.07
C LEU A 208 6.87 12.11 -6.45
N GLU A 209 6.69 13.16 -5.64
CA GLU A 209 5.65 14.17 -5.83
C GLU A 209 5.79 14.92 -7.17
N ARG A 210 7.03 15.13 -7.66
CA ARG A 210 7.32 15.77 -8.95
C ARG A 210 6.69 15.05 -10.15
N LEU A 211 6.40 13.75 -10.04
CA LEU A 211 5.74 13.00 -11.11
C LEU A 211 4.26 13.33 -11.28
N GLY A 212 3.66 14.13 -10.39
CA GLY A 212 2.27 14.57 -10.51
C GLY A 212 1.24 13.45 -10.37
N THR A 213 1.62 12.29 -9.81
CA THR A 213 0.71 11.16 -9.62
C THR A 213 -0.27 11.35 -8.45
N GLU A 214 -0.04 12.35 -7.61
CA GLU A 214 -0.83 12.68 -6.42
C GLU A 214 -1.10 11.46 -5.51
N PRO A 215 -0.07 10.85 -4.91
CA PRO A 215 -0.20 9.76 -3.93
C PRO A 215 -1.14 10.07 -2.77
N LYS A 216 -1.95 9.07 -2.36
CA LYS A 216 -2.82 9.13 -1.15
C LYS A 216 -2.20 8.46 0.08
N VAL A 217 -0.96 8.01 -0.07
CA VAL A 217 -0.11 7.55 1.03
C VAL A 217 0.90 8.66 1.29
N TYR A 218 0.87 9.17 2.52
CA TYR A 218 1.81 10.18 3.01
C TYR A 218 2.76 9.53 4.00
N TYR A 219 3.96 10.08 4.10
CA TYR A 219 4.96 9.66 5.07
C TYR A 219 5.25 10.83 6.02
N LEU A 220 5.53 10.50 7.29
CA LEU A 220 6.03 11.45 8.29
C LEU A 220 7.44 11.04 8.69
N SER A 221 8.33 12.01 8.80
CA SER A 221 9.60 11.84 9.52
C SER A 221 10.11 13.19 9.94
N ALA A 222 10.63 13.32 11.16
CA ALA A 222 11.33 14.50 11.67
C ALA A 222 12.70 14.67 11.00
N LYS A 223 13.29 13.59 10.49
CA LYS A 223 14.63 13.57 9.89
C LYS A 223 14.64 14.25 8.51
N ASN A 224 15.37 15.35 8.42
CA ASN A 224 15.53 16.11 7.15
C ASN A 224 16.03 15.24 6.00
N TRP A 225 17.07 14.42 6.23
CA TRP A 225 17.68 13.61 5.18
C TRP A 225 16.69 12.59 4.58
N VAL A 226 15.77 12.05 5.37
CA VAL A 226 14.71 11.13 4.89
C VAL A 226 13.77 11.85 3.95
N ARG A 227 13.28 13.04 4.34
CA ARG A 227 12.40 13.86 3.49
C ARG A 227 13.07 14.25 2.17
N ARG A 228 14.38 14.54 2.20
CA ARG A 228 15.18 14.85 1.00
C ARG A 228 15.36 13.66 0.05
N MET A 229 15.23 12.42 0.52
CA MET A 229 15.31 11.25 -0.36
C MET A 229 13.96 10.84 -0.96
N ALA A 230 12.88 11.51 -0.57
CA ALA A 230 11.54 11.20 -1.06
C ALA A 230 11.35 11.45 -2.56
N ASP A 231 12.14 12.36 -3.12
CA ASP A 231 12.10 12.76 -4.52
C ASP A 231 13.50 13.03 -5.06
N ASN A 232 13.63 13.15 -6.38
CA ASN A 232 14.86 13.49 -7.06
C ASN A 232 15.06 15.01 -7.01
N TYR A 233 15.62 15.50 -5.90
CA TYR A 233 16.02 16.90 -5.79
C TYR A 233 17.37 17.14 -6.46
N LEU A 234 17.48 18.23 -7.22
CA LEU A 234 18.75 18.70 -7.74
C LEU A 234 19.58 19.35 -6.63
N ALA A 235 20.90 19.34 -6.79
CA ALA A 235 21.79 20.05 -5.87
C ALA A 235 21.43 21.55 -5.85
N GLY A 236 21.00 22.06 -4.68
CA GLY A 236 20.62 23.46 -4.48
C GLY A 236 19.12 23.76 -4.46
N GLU A 237 18.23 22.80 -4.75
CA GLU A 237 16.77 23.05 -4.69
C GLU A 237 16.20 23.18 -3.26
N LEU A 238 17.01 22.85 -2.24
CA LEU A 238 16.59 22.76 -0.82
C LEU A 238 17.47 23.59 0.13
N SER A 239 18.20 24.58 -0.41
CA SER A 239 18.97 25.59 0.34
C SER A 239 18.09 26.74 0.78
#